data_AF-A0A443LEK1-F1
#
_entry.id   AF-A0A443LEK1-F1
#
_cell.length_a   1.000
_cell.length_b   1.000
_cell.length_c   1.000
_cell.angle_alpha   90.00
_cell.angle_beta   90.00
_cell.angle_gamma   90.00
#
_symmetry.space_group_name_H-M   'P 1'
#
loop_
_entity.id
_entity.type
_entity.pdbx_description
1 polymer ?
#
loop_
_entity_poly.entity_id
_entity_poly.type
_entity_poly.pdbx_seq_one_letter_code
_entity_poly.pdbx_strand_id
1 'polypeptide(L)'
;MREVVISINKHSDNPTSDEVLSKRFDPLWATFEDDLKKVPAKETSEKSKRTQSQVLEELVATVRSLENKFREISLSQQDGSLNSARRPRQNPKMMFRIMELGHSEASSSIFLPMLAGFFRDDAPWISEVLLDINRDLEENSKARKISAHRKLRDLLEIMQRDSPIIRDLPESKDLYFLFREASHMIENRIMHEGPPSGRSLDLKTPRNT
;
A
#
# COMPACT_ATOMS: atom_id res chain seq x y z
N MET A 1 30.90 -44.07 14.31
CA MET A 1 30.31 -43.01 15.17
C MET A 1 31.11 -42.76 16.44
N ARG A 2 31.54 -43.79 17.19
CA ARG A 2 32.40 -43.63 18.39
C ARG A 2 33.69 -42.83 18.12
N GLU A 3 34.38 -43.13 17.03
CA GLU A 3 35.62 -42.44 16.62
C GLU A 3 35.40 -40.94 16.31
N VAL A 4 34.20 -40.58 15.85
CA VAL A 4 33.83 -39.18 15.59
C VAL A 4 33.69 -38.41 16.89
N VAL A 5 33.08 -39.00 17.92
CA VAL A 5 32.94 -38.35 19.23
C VAL A 5 34.29 -38.19 19.93
N ILE A 6 35.16 -39.20 19.83
CA ILE A 6 36.53 -39.13 20.39
C ILE A 6 37.35 -38.06 19.67
N SER A 7 37.26 -37.98 18.34
CA SER A 7 37.98 -36.94 17.57
C SER A 7 37.45 -35.53 17.86
N ILE A 8 36.14 -35.33 18.07
CA ILE A 8 35.58 -34.04 18.47
C ILE A 8 36.03 -33.65 19.88
N ASN A 9 36.02 -34.59 20.84
CA ASN A 9 36.46 -34.33 22.21
C ASN A 9 37.94 -33.91 22.29
N LYS A 10 38.80 -34.47 21.43
CA LYS A 10 40.22 -34.09 21.33
C LYS A 10 40.45 -32.64 20.88
N HIS A 11 39.46 -32.02 20.21
CA HIS A 11 39.51 -30.64 19.74
C HIS A 11 38.66 -29.69 20.60
N SER A 12 38.20 -30.14 21.77
CA SER A 12 37.42 -29.31 22.70
C SER A 12 38.32 -28.64 23.75
N ASP A 13 37.90 -27.46 24.23
CA ASP A 13 38.68 -26.67 25.20
C ASP A 13 38.90 -27.39 26.55
N ASN A 14 38.06 -28.38 26.89
CA ASN A 14 38.17 -29.19 28.10
C ASN A 14 38.01 -30.70 27.78
N PRO A 15 39.09 -31.37 27.31
CA PRO A 15 39.00 -32.76 26.89
C PRO A 15 38.74 -33.68 28.08
N THR A 16 37.70 -34.51 27.96
CA THR A 16 37.37 -35.54 28.96
C THR A 16 38.09 -36.86 28.63
N SER A 17 38.45 -37.66 29.63
CA SER A 17 39.06 -38.99 29.42
C SER A 17 38.21 -39.89 28.52
N ASP A 18 38.86 -40.54 27.54
CA ASP A 18 38.24 -41.44 26.55
C ASP A 18 37.48 -42.61 27.22
N GLU A 19 37.89 -43.03 28.42
CA GLU A 19 37.22 -44.08 29.21
C GLU A 19 35.88 -43.63 29.80
N VAL A 20 35.73 -42.34 30.11
CA VAL A 20 34.49 -41.78 30.64
C VAL A 20 33.51 -41.52 29.50
N LEU A 21 34.03 -41.12 28.34
CA LEU A 21 33.23 -40.93 27.13
C LEU A 21 32.67 -42.23 26.59
N SER A 22 33.46 -43.30 26.55
CA SER A 22 32.97 -44.61 26.10
C SER A 22 31.85 -45.14 27.00
N LYS A 23 32.00 -45.02 28.32
CA LYS A 23 30.97 -45.43 29.30
C LYS A 23 29.66 -44.65 29.16
N ARG A 24 29.72 -43.37 28.76
CA ARG A 24 28.53 -42.52 28.61
C ARG A 24 27.90 -42.61 27.21
N PHE A 25 28.72 -42.73 26.18
CA PHE A 25 28.25 -42.77 24.79
C PHE A 25 27.48 -44.05 24.48
N ASP A 26 27.95 -45.19 24.95
CA ASP A 26 27.36 -46.50 24.66
C ASP A 26 25.88 -46.62 25.06
N PRO A 27 25.46 -46.26 26.30
CA PRO A 27 24.06 -46.30 26.68
C PRO A 27 23.22 -45.24 25.95
N LEU A 28 23.77 -44.04 25.72
CA LEU A 28 23.05 -42.94 25.04
C LEU A 28 22.83 -43.23 23.55
N TRP A 29 23.80 -43.88 22.91
CA TRP A 29 23.69 -44.28 21.52
C TRP A 29 22.65 -45.37 21.33
N ALA A 30 22.59 -46.35 22.24
CA ALA A 30 21.57 -47.40 22.22
C ALA A 30 20.16 -46.81 22.35
N THR A 31 19.95 -45.86 23.27
CA THR A 31 18.65 -45.18 23.40
C THR A 31 18.28 -44.37 22.16
N PHE A 32 19.27 -43.73 21.54
CA PHE A 32 19.06 -42.95 20.32
C PHE A 32 18.72 -43.82 19.10
N GLU A 33 19.35 -44.99 18.96
CA GLU A 33 19.00 -45.96 17.91
C GLU A 33 17.58 -46.51 18.08
N ASP A 34 17.17 -46.77 19.31
CA ASP A 34 15.80 -47.22 19.59
C ASP A 34 14.77 -46.12 19.31
N ASP A 35 15.09 -44.86 19.58
CA ASP A 35 14.22 -43.73 19.23
C ASP A 35 14.19 -43.46 17.72
N LEU A 36 15.30 -43.65 17.00
CA LEU A 36 15.32 -43.60 15.54
C LEU A 36 14.43 -44.68 14.90
N LYS A 37 14.37 -45.88 15.48
CA LYS A 37 13.48 -46.95 14.99
C LYS A 37 12.00 -46.67 15.26
N LYS A 38 11.68 -45.84 16.25
CA LYS A 38 10.31 -45.39 16.54
C LYS A 38 9.84 -44.27 15.61
N VAL A 39 10.75 -43.61 14.89
CA VAL A 39 10.35 -42.64 13.86
C VAL A 39 9.69 -43.43 12.73
N PRO A 40 8.40 -43.22 12.45
CA PRO A 40 7.75 -43.90 11.34
C PRO A 40 8.48 -43.51 10.07
N ALA A 41 8.99 -44.49 9.33
CA ALA A 41 9.54 -44.26 8.01
C ALA A 41 8.47 -43.52 7.21
N LYS A 42 8.75 -42.27 6.81
CA LYS A 42 7.88 -41.52 5.90
C LYS A 42 7.49 -42.48 4.79
N GLU A 43 6.18 -42.69 4.64
CA GLU A 43 5.62 -43.48 3.56
C GLU A 43 6.38 -43.10 2.29
N THR A 44 7.14 -44.06 1.76
CA THR A 44 7.69 -43.93 0.42
C THR A 44 6.47 -43.91 -0.47
N SER A 45 5.96 -42.71 -0.75
CA SER A 45 4.93 -42.49 -1.75
C SER A 45 5.38 -43.28 -2.97
N GLU A 46 4.60 -44.28 -3.36
CA GLU A 46 4.84 -45.01 -4.59
C GLU A 46 5.16 -43.96 -5.66
N LYS A 47 6.37 -44.02 -6.23
CA LYS A 47 6.70 -43.22 -7.40
C LYS A 47 5.74 -43.69 -8.47
N SER A 48 4.59 -43.02 -8.58
CA SER A 48 3.66 -43.17 -9.69
C SER A 48 4.51 -43.08 -10.94
N LYS A 49 4.59 -44.18 -11.70
CA LYS A 49 5.26 -44.21 -13.00
C LYS A 49 4.42 -43.35 -13.94
N ARG A 50 4.59 -42.04 -13.81
CA ARG A 50 3.95 -41.02 -14.64
C ARG A 50 4.32 -41.34 -16.08
N THR A 51 3.32 -41.56 -16.92
CA THR A 51 3.56 -41.84 -18.33
C THR A 51 4.15 -40.58 -18.97
N GLN A 52 5.05 -40.75 -19.94
CA GLN A 52 5.69 -39.61 -20.62
C GLN A 52 4.67 -38.60 -21.17
N SER A 53 3.50 -39.09 -21.61
CA SER A 53 2.37 -38.27 -22.05
C SER A 53 1.85 -37.33 -20.95
N GLN A 54 1.68 -37.82 -19.72
CA GLN A 54 1.21 -37.00 -18.60
C GLN A 54 2.23 -35.92 -18.21
N VAL A 55 3.52 -36.23 -18.30
CA VAL A 55 4.59 -35.25 -18.04
C VAL A 55 4.57 -34.15 -19.09
N LEU A 56 4.38 -34.49 -20.36
CA LEU A 56 4.29 -33.50 -21.44
C LEU A 56 3.03 -32.63 -21.32
N GLU A 57 1.88 -33.22 -20.97
CA GLU A 57 0.66 -32.46 -20.74
C GLU A 57 0.78 -31.49 -19.57
N GLU A 58 1.39 -31.92 -18.45
CA GLU A 58 1.65 -31.05 -17.30
C GLU A 58 2.66 -29.95 -17.65
N LEU A 59 3.69 -30.26 -18.44
CA LEU A 59 4.65 -29.27 -18.90
C LEU A 59 3.97 -28.22 -19.80
N VAL A 60 3.14 -28.65 -20.74
CA VAL A 60 2.37 -27.74 -21.60
C VAL A 60 1.38 -26.91 -20.77
N ALA A 61 0.74 -27.50 -19.77
CA ALA A 61 -0.16 -26.78 -18.88
C ALA A 61 0.57 -25.74 -18.02
N THR A 62 1.75 -26.08 -17.50
CA THR A 62 2.59 -25.15 -16.73
C THR A 62 3.15 -24.02 -17.59
N VAL A 63 3.58 -24.31 -18.82
CA VAL A 63 4.04 -23.28 -19.79
C VAL A 63 2.90 -22.34 -20.16
N ARG A 64 1.70 -22.85 -20.49
CA ARG A 64 0.53 -21.98 -20.77
C ARG A 64 0.11 -21.15 -19.56
N SER A 65 0.20 -21.72 -18.36
CA SER A 65 -0.05 -20.99 -17.11
C SER A 65 0.99 -19.88 -16.89
N LEU A 66 2.26 -20.15 -17.17
CA LEU A 66 3.35 -19.18 -17.14
C LEU A 66 3.18 -18.09 -18.18
N GLU A 67 2.81 -18.42 -19.42
CA GLU A 67 2.51 -17.45 -20.48
C GLU A 67 1.34 -16.53 -20.07
N ASN A 68 0.29 -17.09 -19.48
CA ASN A 68 -0.82 -16.29 -18.98
C ASN A 68 -0.40 -15.37 -17.83
N LYS A 69 0.38 -15.87 -16.87
CA LYS A 69 0.95 -15.05 -15.79
C LYS A 69 1.90 -13.98 -16.32
N PHE A 70 2.72 -14.29 -17.31
CA PHE A 70 3.64 -13.34 -17.92
C PHE A 70 2.90 -12.27 -18.72
N ARG A 71 1.82 -12.65 -19.39
CA ARG A 71 0.92 -11.71 -20.06
C ARG A 71 0.19 -10.81 -19.05
N GLU A 72 -0.29 -11.37 -17.95
CA GLU A 72 -0.89 -10.60 -16.84
C GLU A 72 0.10 -9.65 -16.19
N ILE A 73 1.35 -10.09 -15.98
CA ILE A 73 2.46 -9.27 -15.49
C ILE A 73 2.86 -8.20 -16.50
N SER A 74 2.88 -8.51 -17.79
CA SER A 74 3.21 -7.54 -18.84
C SER A 74 2.11 -6.49 -18.99
N LEU A 75 0.85 -6.89 -18.88
CA LEU A 75 -0.30 -5.98 -18.84
C LEU A 75 -0.28 -5.13 -17.56
N SER A 76 0.10 -5.69 -16.40
CA SER A 76 0.19 -4.94 -15.13
C SER A 76 1.44 -4.08 -14.98
N GLN A 77 2.51 -4.36 -15.73
CA GLN A 77 3.67 -3.47 -15.85
C GLN A 77 3.42 -2.32 -16.82
N GLN A 78 2.56 -2.52 -17.84
CA GLN A 78 2.19 -1.45 -18.77
C GLN A 78 1.09 -0.55 -18.21
N ASP A 79 0.17 -1.11 -17.41
CA ASP A 79 -0.83 -0.39 -16.63
C ASP A 79 -0.55 -0.63 -15.13
N GLY A 80 0.21 0.28 -14.49
CA GLY A 80 0.79 0.18 -13.14
C GLY A 80 -0.19 0.08 -11.95
N SER A 81 -1.25 -0.71 -12.02
CA SER A 81 -2.08 -1.08 -10.88
C SER A 81 -2.91 -2.32 -11.21
N LEU A 82 -2.67 -3.41 -10.48
CA LEU A 82 -3.48 -4.64 -10.49
C LEU A 82 -4.96 -4.41 -10.11
N ASN A 83 -5.33 -3.17 -9.73
CA ASN A 83 -6.71 -2.76 -9.45
C ASN A 83 -7.33 -1.85 -10.54
N SER A 84 -6.60 -1.54 -11.63
CA SER A 84 -7.05 -0.62 -12.69
C SER A 84 -8.10 -1.22 -13.63
N ALA A 85 -8.33 -2.54 -13.59
CA ALA A 85 -9.25 -3.24 -14.49
C ALA A 85 -10.75 -2.85 -14.32
N ARG A 86 -11.10 -2.02 -13.33
CA ARG A 86 -12.47 -1.52 -13.11
C ARG A 86 -12.67 -0.03 -13.36
N ARG A 87 -11.65 0.69 -13.82
CA ARG A 87 -11.83 2.11 -14.12
C ARG A 87 -12.40 2.28 -15.53
N PRO A 88 -13.61 2.86 -15.70
CA PRO A 88 -13.82 3.61 -16.93
C PRO A 88 -12.74 4.69 -16.91
N ARG A 89 -11.77 4.60 -17.82
CA ARG A 89 -10.70 5.58 -18.02
C ARG A 89 -11.30 6.98 -17.81
N GLN A 90 -10.99 7.62 -16.69
CA GLN A 90 -11.47 8.96 -16.41
C GLN A 90 -10.88 9.82 -17.54
N ASN A 91 -11.73 10.18 -18.51
CA ASN A 91 -11.29 10.95 -19.65
C ASN A 91 -10.77 12.28 -19.07
N PRO A 92 -9.54 12.74 -19.40
CA PRO A 92 -9.01 14.00 -18.88
C PRO A 92 -9.97 15.18 -19.08
N LYS A 93 -10.81 15.13 -20.12
CA LYS A 93 -11.89 16.11 -20.37
C LYS A 93 -12.94 16.19 -19.26
N MET A 94 -13.10 15.17 -18.44
CA MET A 94 -14.09 15.14 -17.34
C MET A 94 -13.67 16.05 -16.18
N MET A 95 -12.37 16.11 -15.83
CA MET A 95 -11.89 17.03 -14.78
C MET A 95 -12.09 18.50 -15.20
N PHE A 96 -11.80 18.85 -16.45
CA PHE A 96 -12.04 20.20 -16.97
C PHE A 96 -13.51 20.60 -16.92
N ARG A 97 -14.44 19.68 -17.19
CA ARG A 97 -15.89 19.96 -17.05
C ARG A 97 -16.30 20.21 -15.60
N ILE A 98 -15.69 19.51 -14.64
CA ILE A 98 -15.95 19.73 -13.21
C ILE A 98 -15.36 21.06 -12.76
N MET A 99 -14.19 21.43 -13.29
CA MET A 99 -13.58 22.74 -13.07
C MET A 99 -14.52 23.85 -13.53
N GLU A 100 -15.06 23.76 -14.75
CA GLU A 100 -16.08 24.71 -15.24
C GLU A 100 -17.29 24.79 -14.31
N LEU A 101 -17.76 23.66 -13.76
CA LEU A 101 -18.85 23.64 -12.78
C LEU A 101 -18.51 24.34 -11.46
N GLY A 102 -17.24 24.31 -11.05
CA GLY A 102 -16.76 25.02 -9.85
C GLY A 102 -16.86 26.54 -9.96
N HIS A 103 -16.96 27.10 -11.18
CA HIS A 103 -17.04 28.54 -11.41
C HIS A 103 -18.46 29.11 -11.34
N SER A 104 -19.49 28.25 -11.33
CA SER A 104 -20.89 28.69 -11.27
C SER A 104 -21.42 28.55 -9.83
N GLU A 105 -21.92 29.66 -9.26
CA GLU A 105 -22.50 29.70 -7.90
C GLU A 105 -23.60 28.65 -7.70
N ALA A 106 -24.41 28.38 -8.74
CA ALA A 106 -25.49 27.40 -8.71
C ALA A 106 -25.00 25.94 -8.65
N SER A 107 -23.76 25.68 -9.04
CA SER A 107 -23.15 24.33 -9.08
C SER A 107 -22.05 24.14 -8.03
N SER A 108 -21.84 25.14 -7.16
CA SER A 108 -20.82 25.17 -6.10
C SER A 108 -20.97 24.05 -5.06
N SER A 109 -22.20 23.58 -4.80
CA SER A 109 -22.51 22.47 -3.88
C SER A 109 -22.23 21.08 -4.50
N ILE A 110 -22.25 20.97 -5.83
CA ILE A 110 -22.05 19.68 -6.51
C ILE A 110 -20.56 19.43 -6.83
N PHE A 111 -19.76 20.51 -6.89
CA PHE A 111 -18.34 20.45 -7.22
C PHE A 111 -17.52 19.55 -6.28
N LEU A 112 -17.58 19.77 -4.96
CA LEU A 112 -16.76 19.01 -3.99
C LEU A 112 -17.13 17.52 -3.95
N PRO A 113 -18.42 17.11 -3.96
CA PRO A 113 -18.80 15.71 -4.07
C PRO A 113 -18.37 15.04 -5.37
N MET A 114 -18.44 15.75 -6.51
CA MET A 114 -17.93 15.21 -7.77
C MET A 114 -16.42 15.01 -7.72
N LEU A 115 -15.68 15.98 -7.17
CA LEU A 115 -14.23 15.86 -6.99
C LEU A 115 -13.87 14.71 -6.04
N ALA A 116 -14.64 14.53 -4.95
CA ALA A 116 -14.48 13.40 -4.03
C ALA A 116 -14.60 12.04 -4.73
N GLY A 117 -15.47 11.94 -5.74
CA GLY A 117 -15.63 10.73 -6.55
C GLY A 117 -14.35 10.29 -7.28
N PHE A 118 -13.45 11.21 -7.62
CA PHE A 118 -12.17 10.88 -8.26
C PHE A 118 -11.18 10.22 -7.31
N PHE A 119 -11.22 10.64 -6.03
CA PHE A 119 -10.29 10.15 -5.02
C PHE A 119 -10.80 8.90 -4.28
N ARG A 120 -12.06 8.49 -4.50
CA ARG A 120 -12.70 7.40 -3.75
C ARG A 120 -11.89 6.10 -3.72
N ASP A 121 -11.24 5.77 -4.82
CA ASP A 121 -10.51 4.51 -4.97
C ASP A 121 -9.00 4.64 -4.67
N ASP A 122 -8.40 5.81 -4.94
CA ASP A 122 -6.95 6.04 -4.79
C ASP A 122 -6.55 6.65 -3.45
N ALA A 123 -7.40 7.53 -2.93
CA ALA A 123 -7.17 8.26 -1.69
C ALA A 123 -8.52 8.44 -0.97
N PRO A 124 -9.10 7.35 -0.43
CA PRO A 124 -10.41 7.38 0.19
C PRO A 124 -10.50 8.44 1.31
N TRP A 125 -9.40 8.66 2.03
CA TRP A 125 -9.27 9.71 3.04
C TRP A 125 -9.52 11.13 2.49
N ILE A 126 -9.13 11.44 1.24
CA ILE A 126 -9.43 12.73 0.60
C ILE A 126 -10.92 12.81 0.27
N SER A 127 -11.47 11.72 -0.26
CA SER A 127 -12.88 11.70 -0.65
C SER A 127 -13.80 11.97 0.54
N GLU A 128 -13.49 11.37 1.70
CA GLU A 128 -14.23 11.58 2.94
C GLU A 128 -14.11 13.03 3.43
N VAL A 129 -12.88 13.58 3.44
CA VAL A 129 -12.63 14.97 3.85
C VAL A 129 -13.37 15.96 2.96
N LEU A 130 -13.37 15.77 1.64
CA LEU A 130 -14.09 16.62 0.69
C LEU A 130 -15.60 16.60 0.91
N LEU A 131 -16.18 15.44 1.21
CA LEU A 131 -17.61 15.30 1.52
C LEU A 131 -17.98 15.98 2.84
N ASP A 132 -17.14 15.82 3.87
CA ASP A 132 -17.32 16.49 5.16
C ASP A 132 -17.24 18.02 5.03
N ILE A 133 -16.27 18.52 4.24
CA ILE A 133 -16.15 19.95 3.93
C ILE A 133 -17.41 20.44 3.20
N ASN A 134 -17.91 19.67 2.22
CA ASN A 134 -19.13 20.05 1.51
C ASN A 134 -20.32 20.17 2.46
N ARG A 135 -20.49 19.20 3.37
CA ARG A 135 -21.55 19.25 4.38
C ARG A 135 -21.41 20.46 5.32
N ASP A 136 -20.19 20.77 5.75
CA ASP A 136 -19.93 21.92 6.62
C ASP A 136 -20.16 23.27 5.91
N LEU A 137 -20.03 23.33 4.58
CA LEU A 137 -20.28 24.52 3.75
C LEU A 137 -21.77 24.74 3.47
N GLU A 138 -22.53 23.67 3.26
CA GLU A 138 -23.99 23.72 3.06
C GLU A 138 -24.74 24.20 4.31
N GLU A 139 -24.14 24.03 5.49
CA GLU A 139 -24.74 24.46 6.73
C GLU A 139 -24.64 25.97 6.96
N ASN A 140 -25.72 26.59 7.45
CA ASN A 140 -25.81 28.05 7.64
C ASN A 140 -24.99 28.61 8.82
N SER A 141 -24.15 27.80 9.47
CA SER A 141 -23.34 28.24 10.61
C SER A 141 -22.01 28.87 10.18
N LYS A 142 -21.79 30.15 10.53
CA LYS A 142 -20.53 30.87 10.25
C LYS A 142 -19.30 30.15 10.82
N ALA A 143 -19.43 29.53 12.00
CA ALA A 143 -18.33 28.79 12.64
C ALA A 143 -17.95 27.53 11.84
N ARG A 144 -18.94 26.79 11.32
CA ARG A 144 -18.70 25.60 10.49
C ARG A 144 -18.07 25.98 9.15
N LYS A 145 -18.53 27.05 8.51
CA LYS A 145 -17.90 27.58 7.30
C LYS A 145 -16.43 27.96 7.51
N ILE A 146 -16.09 28.62 8.62
CA ILE A 146 -14.68 28.94 8.95
C ILE A 146 -13.85 27.67 9.14
N SER A 147 -14.40 26.65 9.82
CA SER A 147 -13.72 25.37 10.00
C SER A 147 -13.53 24.64 8.67
N ALA A 148 -14.54 24.64 7.80
CA ALA A 148 -14.48 24.05 6.46
C ALA A 148 -13.37 24.68 5.61
N HIS A 149 -13.24 26.01 5.63
CA HIS A 149 -12.17 26.72 4.93
C HIS A 149 -10.77 26.36 5.47
N ARG A 150 -10.62 26.11 6.78
CA ARG A 150 -9.35 25.65 7.35
C ARG A 150 -9.04 24.23 6.88
N LYS A 151 -9.99 23.30 7.03
CA LYS A 151 -9.83 21.90 6.58
C LYS A 151 -9.45 21.83 5.10
N LEU A 152 -10.06 22.67 4.26
CA LEU A 152 -9.79 22.72 2.84
C LEU A 152 -8.40 23.30 2.54
N ARG A 153 -7.91 24.28 3.30
CA ARG A 153 -6.51 24.74 3.23
C ARG A 153 -5.51 23.66 3.68
N ASP A 154 -5.81 22.99 4.79
CA ASP A 154 -4.94 21.92 5.31
C ASP A 154 -4.87 20.76 4.30
N LEU A 155 -5.99 20.45 3.63
CA LEU A 155 -6.04 19.49 2.53
C LEU A 155 -5.17 19.93 1.34
N LEU A 156 -5.22 21.20 0.95
CA LEU A 156 -4.36 21.73 -0.12
C LEU A 156 -2.87 21.57 0.22
N GLU A 157 -2.49 21.86 1.47
CA GLU A 157 -1.11 21.69 1.94
C GLU A 157 -0.67 20.22 1.85
N ILE A 158 -1.56 19.28 2.20
CA ILE A 158 -1.31 17.85 2.04
C ILE A 158 -1.18 17.44 0.57
N MET A 159 -1.98 18.02 -0.33
CA MET A 159 -1.98 17.71 -1.76
C MET A 159 -0.84 18.37 -2.54
N GLN A 160 -0.09 19.29 -1.93
CA GLN A 160 1.10 19.89 -2.54
C GLN A 160 2.22 18.87 -2.68
N ARG A 161 3.03 19.05 -3.73
CA ARG A 161 4.13 18.15 -4.12
C ARG A 161 5.15 17.93 -3.00
N ASP A 162 5.34 18.93 -2.14
CA ASP A 162 6.36 18.91 -1.09
C ASP A 162 5.89 18.18 0.18
N SER A 163 4.62 17.73 0.21
CA SER A 163 4.08 16.96 1.32
C SER A 163 4.77 15.59 1.42
N PRO A 164 5.29 15.22 2.62
CA PRO A 164 5.85 13.90 2.86
C PRO A 164 4.88 12.77 2.50
N ILE A 165 3.57 13.02 2.68
CA ILE A 165 2.52 12.05 2.37
C ILE A 165 2.51 11.73 0.88
N ILE A 166 2.50 12.75 0.01
CA ILE A 166 2.41 12.57 -1.46
C ILE A 166 3.67 11.94 -2.03
N ARG A 167 4.83 12.24 -1.45
CA ARG A 167 6.12 11.67 -1.89
C ARG A 167 6.18 10.15 -1.75
N ASP A 168 5.49 9.61 -0.75
CA ASP A 168 5.55 8.19 -0.41
C ASP A 168 4.43 7.38 -1.11
N LEU A 169 3.52 8.02 -1.87
CA LEU A 169 2.55 7.29 -2.71
C LEU A 169 3.24 6.65 -3.92
N PRO A 170 2.75 5.49 -4.39
CA PRO A 170 3.26 4.85 -5.59
C PRO A 170 3.17 5.81 -6.79
N GLU A 171 4.21 5.85 -7.63
CA GLU A 171 4.39 6.73 -8.80
C GLU A 171 3.38 6.42 -9.94
N SER A 172 2.08 6.42 -9.66
CA SER A 172 1.09 6.48 -10.72
C SER A 172 1.01 7.93 -11.21
N LYS A 173 1.57 8.14 -12.40
CA LYS A 173 1.56 9.42 -13.12
C LYS A 173 0.17 10.07 -13.14
N ASP A 174 -0.87 9.25 -13.27
CA ASP A 174 -2.26 9.69 -13.29
C ASP A 174 -2.73 10.28 -11.95
N LEU A 175 -2.37 9.64 -10.83
CA LEU A 175 -2.70 10.14 -9.51
C LEU A 175 -1.96 11.44 -9.20
N TYR A 176 -0.70 11.55 -9.64
CA TYR A 176 0.04 12.81 -9.55
C TYR A 176 -0.65 13.96 -10.32
N PHE A 177 -1.10 13.69 -11.54
CA PHE A 177 -1.87 14.68 -12.30
C PHE A 177 -3.18 15.05 -11.60
N LEU A 178 -3.89 14.04 -11.06
CA LEU A 178 -5.13 14.24 -10.32
C LEU A 178 -4.91 15.13 -9.10
N PHE A 179 -3.87 14.86 -8.30
CA PHE A 179 -3.51 15.68 -7.14
C PHE A 179 -3.23 17.13 -7.52
N ARG A 180 -2.40 17.34 -8.55
CA ARG A 180 -2.04 18.68 -9.01
C ARG A 180 -3.25 19.45 -9.51
N GLU A 181 -4.07 18.83 -10.35
CA GLU A 181 -5.23 19.49 -10.96
C GLU A 181 -6.31 19.77 -9.92
N ALA A 182 -6.61 18.80 -9.05
CA ALA A 182 -7.55 18.99 -7.96
C ALA A 182 -7.11 20.10 -7.00
N SER A 183 -5.82 20.19 -6.70
CA SER A 183 -5.26 21.29 -5.89
C SER A 183 -5.55 22.66 -6.54
N HIS A 184 -5.27 22.81 -7.84
CA HIS A 184 -5.60 24.04 -8.57
C HIS A 184 -7.12 24.35 -8.57
N MET A 185 -7.96 23.34 -8.77
CA MET A 185 -9.41 23.52 -8.78
C MET A 185 -9.95 23.98 -7.42
N ILE A 186 -9.43 23.39 -6.34
CA ILE A 186 -9.81 23.73 -4.96
C ILE A 186 -9.29 25.12 -4.60
N GLU A 187 -8.03 25.44 -4.93
CA GLU A 187 -7.42 26.75 -4.67
C GLU A 187 -8.22 27.88 -5.34
N ASN A 188 -8.56 27.71 -6.61
CA ASN A 188 -9.39 28.67 -7.35
C ASN A 188 -10.74 28.90 -6.67
N ARG A 189 -11.38 27.85 -6.13
CA ARG A 189 -12.64 27.95 -5.38
C ARG A 189 -12.48 28.76 -4.09
N ILE A 190 -11.41 28.56 -3.30
CA ILE A 190 -11.15 29.37 -2.10
C ILE A 190 -11.00 30.85 -2.48
N MET A 191 -10.25 31.11 -3.56
CA MET A 191 -9.97 32.47 -4.00
C MET A 191 -11.24 33.19 -4.46
N HIS A 192 -12.25 32.45 -4.94
CA HIS A 192 -13.54 33.02 -5.38
C HIS A 192 -14.56 33.16 -4.25
N GLU A 193 -14.67 32.19 -3.33
CA GLU A 193 -15.64 32.29 -2.22
C GLU A 193 -15.20 33.29 -1.14
N GLY A 194 -13.92 33.63 -1.07
CA GLY A 194 -13.36 34.57 -0.10
C GLY A 194 -13.52 34.07 1.35
N PRO A 195 -12.55 34.28 2.25
CA PRO A 195 -12.77 33.96 3.65
C PRO A 195 -13.98 34.77 4.16
N PRO A 196 -14.95 34.17 4.88
CA PRO A 196 -16.05 34.94 5.45
C PRO A 196 -15.44 36.03 6.33
N SER A 197 -15.57 37.28 5.87
CA SER A 197 -14.98 38.46 6.48
C SER A 197 -15.22 38.43 7.99
N GLY A 198 -14.12 38.25 8.70
CA GLY A 198 -14.12 37.96 10.12
C GLY A 198 -12.70 37.98 10.66
N ARG A 199 -11.91 38.99 10.26
CA ARG A 199 -10.67 39.41 10.91
C ARG A 199 -10.23 40.79 10.38
N SER A 200 -10.95 41.83 10.80
CA SER A 200 -10.31 43.07 11.22
C SER A 200 -9.64 42.77 12.57
N LEU A 201 -8.46 42.14 12.53
CA LEU A 201 -7.54 42.19 13.66
C LEU A 201 -6.53 43.28 13.32
N ASP A 202 -6.71 44.42 13.98
CA ASP A 202 -5.70 45.45 14.14
C ASP A 202 -4.36 44.81 14.52
N LEU A 203 -3.50 44.61 13.52
CA LEU A 203 -2.07 44.52 13.75
C LEU A 203 -1.57 45.97 13.89
N LYS A 204 -1.80 46.56 15.07
CA LYS A 204 -1.00 47.68 15.52
C LYS A 204 0.45 47.17 15.63
N THR A 205 1.24 47.47 14.60
CA THR A 205 2.69 47.50 14.68
C THR A 205 3.11 48.29 15.92
N PRO A 206 3.96 47.76 16.81
CA PRO A 206 4.65 48.60 17.76
C PRO A 206 5.63 49.47 16.97
N ARG A 207 5.43 50.79 17.02
CA ARG A 207 6.45 51.76 16.62
C ARG A 207 7.62 51.61 17.58
N ASN A 208 8.77 51.22 17.06
CA ASN A 208 10.04 51.37 17.75
C ASN A 208 10.28 52.87 17.99
N THR A 209 10.50 53.23 19.25
CA THR A 209 11.27 54.41 19.67
C THR A 209 12.35 53.92 20.60
#